data_AF-A0A3C0I5Y9-F1
#
_entry.id   AF-A0A3C0I5Y9-F1
#
_cell.length_a   1.000
_cell.length_b   1.000
_cell.length_c   1.000
_cell.angle_alpha   90.00
_cell.angle_beta   90.00
_cell.angle_gamma   90.00
#
_symmetry.space_group_name_H-M   'P 1'
#
loop_
_entity.id
_entity.type
_entity.pdbx_description
1 polymer ?
#
loop_
_entity_poly.entity_id
_entity_poly.type
_entity_poly.pdbx_seq_one_letter_code
_entity_poly.pdbx_strand_id
1 'polypeptide(L)'
;MFKKFFLLITTISAAWLALEYLSSQTGETVPVSEEERFNKQIAPTYTKLVDTLLENGQLREVPGMLESAKRVELQDYFGKKSVLKHDVKIPDLDNHTAVLYPVLFPERTELILQFSDSICRTTIAVAGDKISKTAKRLHNNIQNRVSGRFIRQSRQLYDWLIVPIKGRLTRRKIDTLITVPDGVLRLIPMAGLFNGKTFLVHEYALGTTPSLYLTHPHSLPKENIQIMLNGLSEAVQDFPALLNVPNELNNIQSLFQQSNTFLDKEFTLKQLTQNLNKTPYQIVHIASHGQFDNNPKNTFILTYDDKLTMDRLEKLISSKRDHPVELLTLSACQTALGDERAALGLAGIAIKAGVGSVLASLWAVNDESTAKIMQAFYTHLRKPEFSKAKALQQAQIQVASEQKFRHPAYWAAFLLIGNWL
;
A
#
# COMPACT_ATOMS: atom_id res chain seq x y z
N MET A 1 -10.32 -32.02 -23.82
CA MET A 1 -10.31 -32.77 -22.55
C MET A 1 -8.95 -32.71 -21.84
N PHE A 2 -7.83 -32.92 -22.56
CA PHE A 2 -6.46 -32.82 -22.02
C PHE A 2 -6.06 -31.46 -21.40
N LYS A 3 -6.50 -30.31 -21.95
CA LYS A 3 -6.20 -28.98 -21.36
C LYS A 3 -6.79 -28.76 -19.96
N LYS A 4 -8.00 -29.27 -19.68
CA LYS A 4 -8.63 -29.18 -18.35
C LYS A 4 -7.91 -30.05 -17.31
N PHE A 5 -7.33 -31.17 -17.73
CA PHE A 5 -6.58 -32.08 -16.87
C PHE A 5 -5.20 -31.53 -16.48
N PHE A 6 -4.53 -30.83 -17.42
CA PHE A 6 -3.25 -30.17 -17.15
C PHE A 6 -3.40 -28.94 -16.23
N LEU A 7 -4.47 -28.13 -16.39
CA LEU A 7 -4.81 -27.06 -15.44
C LEU A 7 -4.97 -27.60 -14.03
N LEU A 8 -5.77 -28.68 -13.87
CA LEU A 8 -6.05 -29.28 -12.57
C LEU A 8 -4.74 -29.74 -11.92
N ILE A 9 -3.82 -30.36 -12.68
CA ILE A 9 -2.52 -30.81 -12.16
C ILE A 9 -1.63 -29.61 -11.78
N THR A 10 -1.61 -28.51 -12.52
CA THR A 10 -0.79 -27.33 -12.18
C THR A 10 -1.33 -26.52 -10.99
N THR A 11 -2.65 -26.36 -10.87
CA THR A 11 -3.26 -25.73 -9.69
C THR A 11 -3.19 -26.65 -8.47
N ILE A 12 -3.33 -27.97 -8.66
CA ILE A 12 -3.08 -28.95 -7.60
C ILE A 12 -1.60 -28.92 -7.22
N SER A 13 -0.63 -28.86 -8.13
CA SER A 13 0.81 -28.81 -7.79
C SER A 13 1.20 -27.52 -7.07
N ALA A 14 0.65 -26.36 -7.46
CA ALA A 14 0.89 -25.11 -6.74
C ALA A 14 0.25 -25.10 -5.35
N ALA A 15 -0.99 -25.61 -5.25
CA ALA A 15 -1.68 -25.81 -3.98
C ALA A 15 -1.01 -26.88 -3.10
N TRP A 16 -0.45 -27.93 -3.70
CA TRP A 16 0.23 -29.05 -3.04
C TRP A 16 1.61 -28.64 -2.57
N LEU A 17 2.36 -27.85 -3.35
CA LEU A 17 3.62 -27.21 -2.91
C LEU A 17 3.37 -26.16 -1.84
N ALA A 18 2.27 -25.41 -1.92
CA ALA A 18 1.86 -24.54 -0.82
C ALA A 18 1.46 -25.35 0.42
N LEU A 19 0.80 -26.49 0.27
CA LEU A 19 0.47 -27.43 1.35
C LEU A 19 1.72 -28.09 1.95
N GLU A 20 2.71 -28.49 1.16
CA GLU A 20 4.01 -29.01 1.59
C GLU A 20 4.88 -27.95 2.28
N TYR A 21 4.85 -26.72 1.79
CA TYR A 21 5.46 -25.57 2.46
C TYR A 21 4.81 -25.31 3.82
N LEU A 22 3.47 -25.42 3.88
CA LEU A 22 2.72 -25.26 5.11
C LEU A 22 2.85 -26.47 6.05
N SER A 23 3.13 -27.68 5.57
CA SER A 23 3.26 -28.89 6.39
C SER A 23 4.67 -29.11 6.95
N SER A 24 5.72 -28.68 6.24
CA SER A 24 7.13 -28.84 6.65
C SER A 24 7.58 -27.96 7.84
N GLN A 25 6.69 -27.10 8.33
CA GLN A 25 6.91 -26.19 9.46
C GLN A 25 6.62 -26.83 10.84
N THR A 26 6.58 -28.17 10.93
CA THR A 26 6.44 -28.91 12.20
C THR A 26 7.75 -29.52 12.72
N GLY A 27 8.89 -29.28 12.05
CA GLY A 27 10.20 -29.79 12.48
C GLY A 27 11.27 -28.70 12.54
N GLU A 28 11.96 -28.61 13.67
CA GLU A 28 13.10 -27.73 13.93
C GLU A 28 14.19 -27.86 12.85
N THR A 29 14.58 -26.75 12.22
CA THR A 29 15.91 -26.57 11.59
C THR A 29 16.31 -25.08 11.60
N VAL A 30 17.61 -24.83 11.83
CA VAL A 30 18.27 -23.52 12.09
C VAL A 30 18.48 -22.68 10.80
N PRO A 31 18.96 -21.42 10.87
CA PRO A 31 18.29 -20.23 10.36
C PRO A 31 18.83 -19.80 8.98
N VAL A 32 18.25 -20.32 7.90
CA VAL A 32 18.21 -19.53 6.64
C VAL A 32 17.24 -18.39 6.93
N SER A 33 17.61 -17.12 6.66
CA SER A 33 16.66 -16.03 6.87
C SER A 33 15.39 -16.35 6.06
N GLU A 34 14.21 -16.20 6.65
CA GLU A 34 12.94 -16.57 6.00
C GLU A 34 12.81 -15.93 4.59
N GLU A 35 13.40 -14.73 4.44
CA GLU A 35 13.60 -14.00 3.18
C GLU A 35 14.29 -14.80 2.08
N GLU A 36 15.38 -15.48 2.42
CA GLU A 36 16.19 -16.21 1.46
C GLU A 36 15.48 -17.49 1.00
N ARG A 37 14.55 -18.02 1.81
CA ARG A 37 13.76 -19.22 1.48
C ARG A 37 12.61 -18.93 0.52
N PHE A 38 11.77 -17.90 0.77
CA PHE A 38 10.69 -17.54 -0.16
C PHE A 38 11.25 -17.13 -1.54
N ASN A 39 12.26 -16.25 -1.54
CA ASN A 39 12.83 -15.71 -2.77
C ASN A 39 13.59 -16.77 -3.60
N LYS A 40 14.24 -17.74 -2.95
CA LYS A 40 14.99 -18.79 -3.68
C LYS A 40 14.15 -20.00 -4.08
N GLN A 41 13.10 -20.35 -3.33
CA GLN A 41 12.38 -21.62 -3.53
C GLN A 41 10.94 -21.44 -4.04
N ILE A 42 10.24 -20.39 -3.59
CA ILE A 42 8.80 -20.25 -3.81
C ILE A 42 8.48 -19.27 -4.94
N ALA A 43 9.06 -18.07 -4.90
CA ALA A 43 8.84 -17.05 -5.92
C ALA A 43 9.17 -17.56 -7.35
N PRO A 44 10.30 -18.27 -7.59
CA PRO A 44 10.61 -18.77 -8.94
C PRO A 44 9.57 -19.76 -9.47
N THR A 45 8.99 -20.57 -8.58
CA THR A 45 7.96 -21.56 -8.93
C THR A 45 6.68 -20.86 -9.37
N TYR A 46 6.21 -19.86 -8.62
CA TYR A 46 5.04 -19.06 -9.01
C TYR A 46 5.28 -18.29 -10.31
N THR A 47 6.45 -17.66 -10.47
CA THR A 47 6.81 -16.96 -11.70
C THR A 47 6.76 -17.90 -12.90
N LYS A 48 7.33 -19.12 -12.79
CA LYS A 48 7.28 -20.13 -13.86
C LYS A 48 5.85 -20.57 -14.20
N LEU A 49 5.00 -20.75 -13.19
CA LEU A 49 3.59 -21.09 -13.39
C LEU A 49 2.83 -19.97 -14.10
N VAL A 50 3.03 -18.72 -13.68
CA VAL A 50 2.45 -17.55 -14.34
C VAL A 50 2.94 -17.47 -15.79
N ASP A 51 4.22 -17.71 -16.05
CA ASP A 51 4.75 -17.72 -17.41
C ASP A 51 4.08 -18.79 -18.29
N THR A 52 3.91 -19.99 -17.74
CA THR A 52 3.25 -21.11 -18.43
C THR A 52 1.79 -20.77 -18.76
N LEU A 53 1.06 -20.14 -17.83
CA LEU A 53 -0.31 -19.67 -18.07
C LEU A 53 -0.36 -18.63 -19.20
N LEU A 54 0.60 -17.70 -19.21
CA LEU A 54 0.69 -16.66 -20.23
C LEU A 54 1.03 -17.23 -21.61
N GLU A 55 1.92 -18.21 -21.70
CA GLU A 55 2.28 -18.91 -22.95
C GLU A 55 1.12 -19.74 -23.49
N ASN A 56 0.34 -20.36 -22.62
CA ASN A 56 -0.85 -21.14 -22.99
C ASN A 56 -2.09 -20.28 -23.32
N GLY A 57 -1.97 -18.95 -23.27
CA GLY A 57 -3.09 -18.03 -23.53
C GLY A 57 -4.15 -18.00 -22.44
N GLN A 58 -3.84 -18.46 -21.22
CA GLN A 58 -4.77 -18.61 -20.10
C GLN A 58 -4.85 -17.35 -19.23
N LEU A 59 -5.02 -16.19 -19.86
CA LEU A 59 -4.91 -14.88 -19.20
C LEU A 59 -5.85 -14.72 -18.00
N ARG A 60 -7.05 -15.32 -18.04
CA ARG A 60 -8.05 -15.21 -16.96
C ARG A 60 -7.62 -15.85 -15.64
N GLU A 61 -6.70 -16.82 -15.68
CA GLU A 61 -6.21 -17.51 -14.47
C GLU A 61 -5.04 -16.78 -13.81
N VAL A 62 -4.39 -15.86 -14.53
CA VAL A 62 -3.15 -15.20 -14.10
C VAL A 62 -3.34 -14.38 -12.82
N PRO A 63 -4.37 -13.51 -12.68
CA PRO A 63 -4.57 -12.77 -11.44
C PRO A 63 -4.75 -13.70 -10.24
N GLY A 64 -5.54 -14.77 -10.37
CA GLY A 64 -5.78 -15.70 -9.27
C GLY A 64 -4.50 -16.42 -8.80
N MET A 65 -3.60 -16.74 -9.74
CA MET A 65 -2.28 -17.29 -9.44
C MET A 65 -1.36 -16.26 -8.75
N LEU A 66 -1.32 -15.02 -9.26
CA LEU A 66 -0.53 -13.94 -8.67
C LEU A 66 -1.00 -13.64 -7.24
N GLU A 67 -2.30 -13.51 -7.03
CA GLU A 67 -2.91 -13.27 -5.72
C GLU A 67 -2.63 -14.42 -4.73
N SER A 68 -2.64 -15.67 -5.21
CA SER A 68 -2.25 -16.83 -4.40
C SER A 68 -0.78 -16.76 -3.97
N ALA A 69 0.12 -16.38 -4.88
CA ALA A 69 1.53 -16.18 -4.56
C ALA A 69 1.73 -15.07 -3.52
N LYS A 70 1.00 -13.95 -3.66
CA LYS A 70 1.03 -12.82 -2.72
C LYS A 70 0.57 -13.21 -1.33
N ARG A 71 -0.47 -14.04 -1.22
CA ARG A 71 -0.90 -14.55 0.06
C ARG A 71 0.17 -15.37 0.77
N VAL A 72 0.91 -16.21 0.03
CA VAL A 72 2.02 -16.99 0.59
C VAL A 72 3.16 -16.08 1.03
N GLU A 73 3.52 -15.07 0.23
CA GLU A 73 4.52 -14.06 0.58
C GLU A 73 4.15 -13.32 1.88
N LEU A 74 2.88 -12.94 2.01
CA LEU A 74 2.37 -12.26 3.21
C LEU A 74 2.35 -13.19 4.43
N GLN A 75 1.97 -14.46 4.26
CA GLN A 75 2.02 -15.45 5.34
C GLN A 75 3.44 -15.73 5.82
N ASP A 76 4.40 -15.74 4.89
CA ASP A 76 5.81 -15.87 5.21
C ASP A 76 6.29 -14.66 6.03
N TYR A 77 5.96 -13.44 5.59
CA TYR A 77 6.38 -12.22 6.28
C TYR A 77 5.70 -12.01 7.65
N PHE A 78 4.41 -12.33 7.78
CA PHE A 78 3.60 -12.03 8.97
C PHE A 78 3.32 -13.24 9.88
N GLY A 79 3.67 -14.45 9.46
CA GLY A 79 3.32 -15.70 10.11
C GLY A 79 1.91 -16.22 9.77
N LYS A 80 1.73 -17.55 9.80
CA LYS A 80 0.53 -18.26 9.29
C LYS A 80 -0.82 -17.85 9.88
N LYS A 81 -0.87 -17.36 11.13
CA LYS A 81 -2.13 -17.14 11.87
C LYS A 81 -2.82 -15.82 11.53
N SER A 82 -2.14 -14.85 10.91
CA SER A 82 -2.63 -13.48 10.74
C SER A 82 -3.34 -13.22 9.40
N VAL A 83 -2.99 -13.93 8.31
CA VAL A 83 -3.38 -13.52 6.93
C VAL A 83 -4.62 -14.26 6.36
N LEU A 84 -5.09 -15.34 7.00
CA LEU A 84 -5.98 -16.34 6.34
C LEU A 84 -7.50 -16.25 6.64
N LYS A 85 -8.01 -15.16 7.21
CA LYS A 85 -9.36 -15.15 7.78
C LYS A 85 -10.51 -14.79 6.81
N HIS A 86 -10.24 -14.41 5.57
CA HIS A 86 -11.26 -13.84 4.66
C HIS A 86 -11.53 -14.69 3.43
N ASP A 87 -12.77 -14.64 2.94
CA ASP A 87 -13.22 -15.30 1.71
C ASP A 87 -12.44 -14.81 0.49
N VAL A 88 -11.94 -15.77 -0.30
CA VAL A 88 -10.99 -15.53 -1.38
C VAL A 88 -11.75 -15.29 -2.69
N LYS A 89 -12.07 -14.02 -2.99
CA LYS A 89 -12.55 -13.63 -4.32
C LYS A 89 -11.97 -12.27 -4.70
N ILE A 90 -11.60 -12.12 -5.98
CA ILE A 90 -11.30 -10.79 -6.52
C ILE A 90 -12.61 -9.97 -6.45
N PRO A 91 -12.60 -8.77 -5.85
CA PRO A 91 -13.78 -7.94 -5.77
C PRO A 91 -14.24 -7.50 -7.16
N ASP A 92 -15.55 -7.27 -7.30
CA ASP A 92 -16.10 -6.71 -8.53
C ASP A 92 -15.63 -5.24 -8.63
N LEU A 93 -15.05 -4.88 -9.77
CA LEU A 93 -14.53 -3.53 -10.02
C LEU A 93 -15.63 -2.66 -10.64
N ASP A 94 -15.64 -1.37 -10.31
CA ASP A 94 -16.46 -0.40 -11.05
C ASP A 94 -15.88 -0.13 -12.45
N ASN A 95 -16.69 0.49 -13.32
CA ASN A 95 -16.33 0.70 -14.73
C ASN A 95 -15.23 1.75 -14.96
N HIS A 96 -14.88 2.55 -13.95
CA HIS A 96 -13.85 3.59 -14.01
C HIS A 96 -12.56 3.20 -13.27
N THR A 97 -12.52 2.00 -12.68
CA THR A 97 -11.33 1.44 -12.04
C THR A 97 -10.64 0.42 -12.93
N ALA A 98 -9.31 0.48 -12.98
CA ALA A 98 -8.47 -0.58 -13.52
C ALA A 98 -7.43 -1.05 -12.49
N VAL A 99 -7.14 -2.35 -12.49
CA VAL A 99 -6.10 -2.95 -11.64
C VAL A 99 -4.92 -3.38 -12.50
N LEU A 100 -3.73 -2.91 -12.16
CA LEU A 100 -2.48 -3.21 -12.82
C LEU A 100 -1.63 -4.17 -11.98
N TYR A 101 -1.32 -5.33 -12.57
CA TYR A 101 -0.36 -6.32 -12.08
C TYR A 101 0.88 -6.32 -12.97
N PRO A 102 1.96 -5.64 -12.57
CA PRO A 102 3.25 -5.75 -13.22
C PRO A 102 3.97 -7.04 -12.79
N VAL A 103 4.32 -7.90 -13.74
CA VAL A 103 5.04 -9.16 -13.51
C VAL A 103 6.42 -9.09 -14.14
N LEU A 104 7.46 -9.12 -13.31
CA LEU A 104 8.85 -8.96 -13.72
C LEU A 104 9.47 -10.33 -14.05
N PHE A 105 9.71 -10.60 -15.34
CA PHE A 105 10.47 -11.78 -15.79
C PHE A 105 11.94 -11.41 -16.06
N PRO A 106 12.86 -12.39 -16.15
CA PRO A 106 14.27 -12.12 -16.42
C PRO A 106 14.49 -11.30 -17.71
N GLU A 107 13.80 -11.66 -18.80
CA GLU A 107 14.02 -11.07 -20.13
C GLU A 107 12.94 -10.06 -20.57
N ARG A 108 11.81 -10.02 -19.86
CA ARG A 108 10.66 -9.17 -20.21
C ARG A 108 9.87 -8.77 -18.98
N THR A 109 8.94 -7.85 -19.16
CA THR A 109 7.93 -7.55 -18.14
C THR A 109 6.56 -7.64 -18.76
N GLU A 110 5.62 -8.20 -18.00
CA GLU A 110 4.23 -8.34 -18.41
C GLU A 110 3.37 -7.40 -17.58
N LEU A 111 2.55 -6.60 -18.26
CA LEU A 111 1.55 -5.75 -17.64
C LEU A 111 0.20 -6.42 -17.82
N ILE A 112 -0.33 -7.01 -16.74
CA ILE A 112 -1.66 -7.58 -16.73
C ILE A 112 -2.61 -6.53 -16.18
N LEU A 113 -3.58 -6.14 -16.99
CA LEU A 113 -4.54 -5.08 -16.69
C LEU A 113 -5.94 -5.68 -16.60
N GLN A 114 -6.57 -5.56 -15.45
CA GLN A 114 -7.91 -6.04 -15.16
C GLN A 114 -8.89 -4.86 -15.08
N PHE A 115 -10.05 -5.04 -15.71
CA PHE A 115 -11.21 -4.14 -15.68
C PHE A 115 -12.41 -4.87 -15.07
N SER A 116 -13.54 -4.19 -14.94
CA SER A 116 -14.81 -4.78 -14.46
C SER A 116 -15.30 -5.98 -15.29
N ASP A 117 -15.01 -6.00 -16.59
CA ASP A 117 -15.55 -6.96 -17.56
C ASP A 117 -14.50 -7.82 -18.28
N SER A 118 -13.22 -7.47 -18.16
CA SER A 118 -12.19 -8.00 -19.06
C SER A 118 -10.79 -7.91 -18.46
N ILE A 119 -9.88 -8.68 -19.06
CA ILE A 119 -8.47 -8.71 -18.72
C ILE A 119 -7.63 -8.62 -19.98
N CYS A 120 -6.55 -7.86 -19.92
CA CYS A 120 -5.65 -7.61 -21.02
C CYS A 120 -4.19 -7.80 -20.60
N ARG A 121 -3.37 -8.30 -21.53
CA ARG A 121 -1.91 -8.41 -21.37
C ARG A 121 -1.21 -7.38 -22.25
N THR A 122 -0.09 -6.86 -21.78
CA THR A 122 0.87 -6.10 -22.59
C THR A 122 2.27 -6.53 -22.22
N THR A 123 3.03 -7.01 -23.20
CA THR A 123 4.43 -7.37 -23.01
C THR A 123 5.32 -6.18 -23.32
N ILE A 124 6.26 -5.89 -22.44
CA ILE A 124 7.35 -4.95 -22.69
C ILE A 124 8.68 -5.69 -22.75
N ALA A 125 9.48 -5.40 -23.78
CA ALA A 125 10.82 -5.95 -23.98
C ALA A 125 11.85 -5.28 -23.04
N VAL A 126 11.57 -5.34 -21.74
CA VAL A 126 12.41 -4.78 -20.67
C VAL A 126 12.53 -5.83 -19.58
N ALA A 127 13.75 -6.30 -19.36
CA ALA A 127 14.12 -7.19 -18.28
C ALA A 127 13.67 -6.64 -16.92
N GLY A 128 13.17 -7.54 -16.07
CA GLY A 128 12.70 -7.19 -14.72
C GLY A 128 13.78 -6.52 -13.89
N ASP A 129 15.03 -6.97 -13.98
CA ASP A 129 16.18 -6.42 -13.24
C ASP A 129 16.41 -4.92 -13.54
N LYS A 130 16.18 -4.50 -14.79
CA LYS A 130 16.32 -3.13 -15.25
C LYS A 130 15.22 -2.25 -14.71
N ILE A 131 13.99 -2.76 -14.63
CA ILE A 131 12.88 -2.08 -13.95
C ILE A 131 13.20 -1.95 -12.46
N SER A 132 13.62 -3.04 -11.80
CA SER A 132 13.97 -3.07 -10.39
C SER A 132 15.06 -2.05 -10.02
N LYS A 133 16.17 -2.04 -10.76
CA LYS A 133 17.26 -1.07 -10.57
C LYS A 133 16.77 0.37 -10.77
N THR A 134 15.83 0.59 -11.70
CA THR A 134 15.29 1.93 -11.97
C THR A 134 14.31 2.38 -10.89
N ALA A 135 13.48 1.47 -10.38
CA ALA A 135 12.59 1.70 -9.24
C ALA A 135 13.36 2.10 -7.98
N LYS A 136 14.42 1.35 -7.60
CA LYS A 136 15.29 1.70 -6.46
C LYS A 136 15.94 3.07 -6.64
N ARG A 137 16.47 3.36 -7.83
CA ARG A 137 17.04 4.68 -8.13
C ARG A 137 16.01 5.80 -8.06
N LEU A 138 14.80 5.59 -8.55
CA LEU A 138 13.72 6.57 -8.41
C LEU A 138 13.42 6.82 -6.94
N HIS A 139 13.16 5.76 -6.17
CA HIS A 139 12.84 5.84 -4.74
C HIS A 139 13.89 6.64 -3.96
N ASN A 140 15.19 6.41 -4.22
CA ASN A 140 16.25 7.13 -3.54
C ASN A 140 16.39 8.58 -4.03
N ASN A 141 16.32 8.81 -5.35
CA ASN A 141 16.57 10.14 -5.91
C ASN A 141 15.39 11.10 -5.70
N ILE A 142 14.14 10.62 -5.68
CA ILE A 142 12.96 11.47 -5.53
C ILE A 142 12.87 12.11 -4.15
N GLN A 143 13.56 11.57 -3.16
CA GLN A 143 13.66 12.12 -1.80
C GLN A 143 14.60 13.33 -1.75
N ASN A 144 15.55 13.44 -2.68
CA ASN A 144 16.47 14.58 -2.75
C ASN A 144 15.78 15.80 -3.36
N ARG A 145 15.34 16.72 -2.49
CA ARG A 145 14.57 17.93 -2.83
C ARG A 145 15.31 18.97 -3.66
N VAL A 146 16.63 18.85 -3.78
CA VAL A 146 17.49 19.81 -4.49
C VAL A 146 17.79 19.35 -5.92
N SER A 147 17.67 18.04 -6.19
CA SER A 147 18.15 17.42 -7.41
C SER A 147 17.03 16.93 -8.32
N GLY A 148 17.02 17.38 -9.58
CA GLY A 148 16.09 16.88 -10.61
C GLY A 148 16.44 15.50 -11.16
N ARG A 149 17.44 14.78 -10.61
CA ARG A 149 17.91 13.49 -11.15
C ARG A 149 16.79 12.46 -11.28
N PHE A 150 15.85 12.46 -10.34
CA PHE A 150 14.72 11.53 -10.29
C PHE A 150 13.85 11.57 -11.56
N ILE A 151 13.79 12.71 -12.27
CA ILE A 151 12.95 12.90 -13.46
C ILE A 151 13.28 11.87 -14.54
N ARG A 152 14.55 11.49 -14.71
CA ARG A 152 14.96 10.49 -15.70
C ARG A 152 14.38 9.11 -15.36
N GLN A 153 14.54 8.65 -14.13
CA GLN A 153 14.02 7.33 -13.72
C GLN A 153 12.49 7.34 -13.67
N SER A 154 11.89 8.44 -13.22
CA SER A 154 10.44 8.65 -13.20
C SER A 154 9.83 8.53 -14.59
N ARG A 155 10.44 9.19 -15.60
CA ARG A 155 10.01 9.08 -16.99
C ARG A 155 10.22 7.69 -17.58
N GLN A 156 11.36 7.06 -17.32
CA GLN A 156 11.60 5.69 -17.78
C GLN A 156 10.56 4.71 -17.26
N LEU A 157 10.20 4.81 -15.98
CA LEU A 157 9.17 3.95 -15.38
C LEU A 157 7.78 4.29 -15.91
N TYR A 158 7.46 5.57 -16.14
CA TYR A 158 6.22 5.96 -16.81
C TYR A 158 6.13 5.35 -18.23
N ASP A 159 7.21 5.46 -19.01
CA ASP A 159 7.28 4.94 -20.38
C ASP A 159 7.17 3.42 -20.45
N TRP A 160 7.68 2.70 -19.45
CA TRP A 160 7.58 1.24 -19.39
C TRP A 160 6.25 0.75 -18.82
N LEU A 161 5.74 1.38 -17.76
CA LEU A 161 4.61 0.84 -16.99
C LEU A 161 3.25 1.44 -17.39
N ILE A 162 3.22 2.68 -17.91
CA ILE A 162 1.96 3.42 -18.16
C ILE A 162 1.71 3.61 -19.66
N VAL A 163 2.70 4.07 -20.42
CA VAL A 163 2.53 4.33 -21.86
C VAL A 163 1.92 3.14 -22.63
N PRO A 164 2.37 1.88 -22.44
CA PRO A 164 1.85 0.74 -23.20
C PRO A 164 0.37 0.44 -22.93
N ILE A 165 -0.14 0.84 -21.76
CA ILE A 165 -1.53 0.59 -21.35
C ILE A 165 -2.43 1.82 -21.49
N LYS A 166 -1.86 3.03 -21.64
CA LYS A 166 -2.58 4.31 -21.64
C LYS A 166 -3.74 4.36 -22.62
N GLY A 167 -3.55 3.89 -23.85
CA GLY A 167 -4.62 3.88 -24.86
C GLY A 167 -5.84 3.05 -24.45
N ARG A 168 -5.66 1.99 -23.67
CA ARG A 168 -6.78 1.18 -23.13
C ARG A 168 -7.46 1.90 -21.98
N LEU A 169 -6.70 2.50 -21.07
CA LEU A 169 -7.22 3.30 -19.95
C LEU A 169 -8.09 4.46 -20.45
N THR A 170 -7.59 5.22 -21.44
CA THR A 170 -8.33 6.36 -22.02
C THR A 170 -9.62 5.93 -22.72
N ARG A 171 -9.59 4.87 -23.54
CA ARG A 171 -10.81 4.39 -24.24
C ARG A 171 -11.91 3.96 -23.27
N ARG A 172 -11.54 3.40 -22.12
CA ARG A 172 -12.47 2.96 -21.08
C ARG A 172 -12.82 4.05 -20.06
N LYS A 173 -12.28 5.28 -20.22
CA LYS A 173 -12.49 6.40 -19.29
C LYS A 173 -12.12 6.04 -17.84
N ILE A 174 -11.03 5.30 -17.68
CA ILE A 174 -10.50 4.97 -16.36
C ILE A 174 -10.01 6.26 -15.72
N ASP A 175 -10.45 6.51 -14.49
CA ASP A 175 -9.98 7.62 -13.66
C ASP A 175 -9.30 7.14 -12.37
N THR A 176 -9.42 5.85 -12.04
CA THR A 176 -8.83 5.23 -10.86
C THR A 176 -7.96 4.05 -11.26
N LEU A 177 -6.67 4.08 -10.89
CA LEU A 177 -5.70 3.04 -11.20
C LEU A 177 -5.16 2.45 -9.90
N ILE A 178 -5.45 1.17 -9.70
CA ILE A 178 -4.97 0.40 -8.55
C ILE A 178 -3.80 -0.46 -8.97
N THR A 179 -2.70 -0.41 -8.23
CA THR A 179 -1.55 -1.28 -8.48
C THR A 179 -1.50 -2.42 -7.48
N VAL A 180 -1.21 -3.63 -7.96
CA VAL A 180 -0.82 -4.77 -7.13
C VAL A 180 0.66 -5.04 -7.39
N PRO A 181 1.58 -4.28 -6.75
CA PRO A 181 2.99 -4.34 -7.05
C PRO A 181 3.66 -5.60 -6.51
N ASP A 182 4.67 -6.07 -7.24
CA ASP A 182 5.56 -7.16 -6.83
C ASP A 182 6.94 -6.64 -6.43
N GLY A 183 7.52 -7.23 -5.37
CA GLY A 183 8.84 -6.90 -4.83
C GLY A 183 9.13 -5.40 -4.77
N VAL A 184 10.21 -5.01 -5.43
CA VAL A 184 10.72 -3.64 -5.57
C VAL A 184 9.71 -2.62 -6.09
N LEU A 185 8.68 -3.05 -6.83
CA LEU A 185 7.70 -2.13 -7.38
C LEU A 185 6.85 -1.49 -6.27
N ARG A 186 6.82 -2.08 -5.08
CA ARG A 186 6.21 -1.49 -3.87
C ARG A 186 6.87 -0.17 -3.46
N LEU A 187 8.11 0.05 -3.87
CA LEU A 187 8.85 1.29 -3.58
C LEU A 187 8.52 2.43 -4.54
N ILE A 188 7.75 2.17 -5.61
CA ILE A 188 7.47 3.17 -6.64
C ILE A 188 6.38 4.13 -6.14
N PRO A 189 6.68 5.43 -6.01
CA PRO A 189 5.64 6.42 -5.79
C PRO A 189 4.90 6.65 -7.11
N MET A 190 3.85 5.86 -7.36
CA MET A 190 3.08 5.92 -8.62
C MET A 190 2.65 7.35 -8.94
N ALA A 191 2.24 8.12 -7.92
CA ALA A 191 1.85 9.52 -8.02
C ALA A 191 2.95 10.40 -8.64
N GLY A 192 4.23 10.08 -8.39
CA GLY A 192 5.40 10.82 -8.85
C GLY A 192 5.98 10.35 -10.19
N LEU A 193 5.32 9.45 -10.94
CA LEU A 193 5.73 9.06 -12.29
C LEU A 193 5.46 10.18 -13.30
N PHE A 194 6.48 10.62 -14.03
CA PHE A 194 6.46 11.83 -14.84
C PHE A 194 6.37 11.52 -16.34
N ASN A 195 5.37 12.05 -17.02
CA ASN A 195 5.14 11.79 -18.44
C ASN A 195 5.90 12.74 -19.39
N GLY A 196 6.74 13.63 -18.85
CA GLY A 196 7.40 14.71 -19.62
C GLY A 196 6.73 16.08 -19.51
N LYS A 197 5.48 16.14 -19.03
CA LYS A 197 4.69 17.37 -18.82
C LYS A 197 4.13 17.47 -17.41
N THR A 198 3.52 16.40 -16.93
CA THR A 198 2.91 16.31 -15.60
C THR A 198 3.18 14.93 -14.97
N PHE A 199 2.77 14.78 -13.72
CA PHE A 199 2.88 13.54 -12.96
C PHE A 199 1.60 12.70 -13.08
N LEU A 200 1.73 11.38 -12.93
CA LEU A 200 0.63 10.41 -13.06
C LEU A 200 -0.55 10.72 -12.13
N VAL A 201 -0.30 11.33 -10.96
CA VAL A 201 -1.36 11.79 -10.05
C VAL A 201 -2.34 12.77 -10.72
N HIS A 202 -1.93 13.49 -11.76
CA HIS A 202 -2.83 14.39 -12.50
C HIS A 202 -3.70 13.63 -13.52
N GLU A 203 -3.37 12.38 -13.82
CA GLU A 203 -4.10 11.56 -14.79
C GLU A 203 -5.09 10.62 -14.09
N TYR A 204 -4.72 10.03 -12.95
CA TYR A 204 -5.55 9.04 -12.25
C TYR A 204 -5.54 9.24 -10.73
N ALA A 205 -6.64 8.91 -10.08
CA ALA A 205 -6.67 8.58 -8.65
C ALA A 205 -5.93 7.25 -8.46
N LEU A 206 -5.03 7.21 -7.47
CA LEU A 206 -4.10 6.10 -7.31
C LEU A 206 -4.34 5.39 -5.99
N GLY A 207 -4.29 4.07 -6.03
CA GLY A 207 -4.27 3.21 -4.86
C GLY A 207 -3.32 2.04 -5.09
N THR A 208 -2.90 1.41 -4.01
CA THR A 208 -2.12 0.17 -4.07
C THR A 208 -2.71 -0.86 -3.13
N THR A 209 -2.54 -2.13 -3.43
CA THR A 209 -2.90 -3.18 -2.50
C THR A 209 -1.92 -4.34 -2.60
N PRO A 210 -1.49 -4.94 -1.48
CA PRO A 210 -0.63 -6.12 -1.52
C PRO A 210 -1.36 -7.34 -2.11
N SER A 211 -2.69 -7.37 -2.06
CA SER A 211 -3.52 -8.44 -2.61
C SER A 211 -4.99 -7.98 -2.70
N LEU A 212 -5.62 -8.15 -3.87
CA LEU A 212 -7.06 -7.92 -4.01
C LEU A 212 -7.90 -8.91 -3.20
N TYR A 213 -7.42 -10.12 -2.94
CA TYR A 213 -8.13 -11.08 -2.07
C TYR A 213 -8.27 -10.61 -0.62
N LEU A 214 -7.41 -9.69 -0.19
CA LEU A 214 -7.44 -9.12 1.15
C LEU A 214 -8.06 -7.71 1.17
N THR A 215 -8.70 -7.31 0.07
CA THR A 215 -9.31 -6.00 -0.09
C THR A 215 -10.79 -6.17 -0.38
N HIS A 216 -11.64 -5.51 0.41
CA HIS A 216 -13.09 -5.46 0.19
C HIS A 216 -13.48 -4.02 -0.15
N PRO A 217 -13.56 -3.66 -1.45
CA PRO A 217 -13.90 -2.32 -1.87
C PRO A 217 -15.32 -1.96 -1.45
N HIS A 218 -15.44 -0.89 -0.68
CA HIS A 218 -16.72 -0.32 -0.31
C HIS A 218 -16.49 1.14 0.12
N SER A 219 -17.49 1.98 -0.08
CA SER A 219 -17.34 3.41 0.24
C SER A 219 -17.37 3.64 1.75
N LEU A 220 -16.49 4.52 2.21
CA LEU A 220 -16.54 5.03 3.58
C LEU A 220 -17.88 5.75 3.81
N PRO A 221 -18.61 5.48 4.92
CA PRO A 221 -19.79 6.25 5.29
C PRO A 221 -19.46 7.75 5.31
N LYS A 222 -20.34 8.60 4.77
CA LYS A 222 -20.10 10.05 4.70
C LYS A 222 -20.68 10.81 5.89
N GLU A 223 -21.68 10.24 6.54
CA GLU A 223 -22.35 10.83 7.70
C GLU A 223 -21.97 10.08 8.97
N ASN A 224 -22.04 10.78 10.12
CA ASN A 224 -21.78 10.20 11.44
C ASN A 224 -20.43 9.47 11.56
N ILE A 225 -19.40 9.95 10.85
CA ILE A 225 -18.04 9.44 10.96
C ILE A 225 -17.48 9.85 12.32
N GLN A 226 -17.20 8.87 13.15
CA GLN A 226 -16.42 9.00 14.38
C GLN A 226 -14.93 8.91 14.03
N ILE A 227 -14.21 10.01 14.25
CA ILE A 227 -12.76 10.07 14.03
C ILE A 227 -11.98 10.21 15.34
N MET A 228 -10.95 9.39 15.49
CA MET A 228 -9.96 9.51 16.55
C MET A 228 -8.72 10.18 16.00
N LEU A 229 -8.31 11.29 16.59
CA LEU A 229 -7.13 12.07 16.24
C LEU A 229 -6.08 11.89 17.34
N ASN A 230 -4.89 11.41 16.97
CA ASN A 230 -3.79 11.18 17.89
C ASN A 230 -2.56 11.94 17.41
N GLY A 231 -1.89 12.66 18.31
CA GLY A 231 -0.75 13.52 17.98
C GLY A 231 0.38 13.38 18.96
N LEU A 232 1.60 13.34 18.45
CA LEU A 232 2.83 13.56 19.21
C LEU A 232 3.62 14.71 18.58
N SER A 233 3.62 15.85 19.25
CA SER A 233 4.31 17.08 18.83
C SER A 233 5.57 17.37 19.64
N GLU A 234 5.59 16.98 20.92
CA GLU A 234 6.72 17.16 21.82
C GLU A 234 7.89 16.22 21.47
N ALA A 235 9.12 16.68 21.74
CA ALA A 235 10.30 15.83 21.66
C ALA A 235 10.33 14.85 22.84
N VAL A 236 10.24 13.55 22.56
CA VAL A 236 10.26 12.47 23.56
C VAL A 236 11.05 11.28 23.02
N GLN A 237 11.61 10.46 23.93
CA GLN A 237 12.25 9.18 23.57
C GLN A 237 13.32 9.30 22.45
N ASP A 238 14.10 10.39 22.46
CA ASP A 238 15.13 10.75 21.47
C ASP A 238 14.62 11.11 20.06
N PHE A 239 13.31 11.30 19.89
CA PHE A 239 12.74 11.82 18.66
C PHE A 239 12.52 13.34 18.72
N PRO A 240 12.77 14.07 17.63
CA PRO A 240 12.62 15.53 17.61
C PRO A 240 11.13 15.94 17.62
N ALA A 241 10.86 17.17 18.04
CA ALA A 241 9.52 17.73 18.01
C ALA A 241 8.96 17.85 16.57
N LEU A 242 7.65 17.66 16.43
CA LEU A 242 6.89 17.85 15.19
C LEU A 242 5.92 19.02 15.37
N LEU A 243 6.38 20.22 15.03
CA LEU A 243 5.72 21.49 15.38
C LEU A 243 4.37 21.70 14.69
N ASN A 244 4.11 21.03 13.56
CA ASN A 244 2.87 21.18 12.81
C ASN A 244 1.80 20.13 13.18
N VAL A 245 2.12 19.13 14.01
CA VAL A 245 1.14 18.13 14.46
C VAL A 245 -0.07 18.76 15.15
N PRO A 246 0.05 19.77 16.04
CA PRO A 246 -1.12 20.41 16.63
C PRO A 246 -1.99 21.11 15.58
N ASN A 247 -1.37 21.77 14.59
CA ASN A 247 -2.09 22.42 13.50
C ASN A 247 -2.81 21.40 12.61
N GLU A 248 -2.15 20.29 12.30
CA GLU A 248 -2.73 19.18 11.55
C GLU A 248 -3.99 18.65 12.25
N LEU A 249 -3.89 18.31 13.53
CA LEU A 249 -5.03 17.79 14.29
C LEU A 249 -6.18 18.79 14.38
N ASN A 250 -5.90 20.06 14.71
CA ASN A 250 -6.92 21.10 14.82
C ASN A 250 -7.65 21.31 13.49
N ASN A 251 -6.92 21.32 12.37
CA ASN A 251 -7.49 21.47 11.04
C ASN A 251 -8.40 20.28 10.69
N ILE A 252 -7.98 19.05 10.99
CA ILE A 252 -8.82 17.86 10.74
C ILE A 252 -10.03 17.85 11.65
N GLN A 253 -9.87 18.15 12.94
CA GLN A 253 -10.95 18.18 13.93
C GLN A 253 -12.11 19.06 13.47
N SER A 254 -11.80 20.23 12.89
CA SER A 254 -12.81 21.17 12.39
C SER A 254 -13.71 20.63 11.25
N LEU A 255 -13.31 19.54 10.59
CA LEU A 255 -14.02 18.94 9.46
C LEU A 255 -15.05 17.88 9.89
N PHE A 256 -15.03 17.45 11.15
CA PHE A 256 -15.85 16.35 11.67
C PHE A 256 -16.67 16.79 12.88
N GLN A 257 -17.97 16.48 12.85
CA GLN A 257 -18.86 16.75 13.99
C GLN A 257 -18.53 15.88 15.21
N GLN A 258 -18.02 14.67 14.97
CA GLN A 258 -17.74 13.66 15.99
C GLN A 258 -16.26 13.30 15.95
N SER A 259 -15.47 14.01 16.75
CA SER A 259 -14.02 13.86 16.82
C SER A 259 -13.53 13.80 18.26
N ASN A 260 -12.55 12.93 18.52
CA ASN A 260 -11.83 12.88 19.77
C ASN A 260 -10.33 13.07 19.50
N THR A 261 -9.75 14.11 20.08
CA THR A 261 -8.34 14.48 19.90
C THR A 261 -7.55 14.14 21.16
N PHE A 262 -6.39 13.51 20.99
CA PHE A 262 -5.45 13.17 22.04
C PHE A 262 -4.06 13.62 21.60
N LEU A 263 -3.48 14.59 22.30
CA LEU A 263 -2.20 15.22 21.95
C LEU A 263 -1.17 15.01 23.07
N ASP A 264 0.06 14.69 22.68
CA ASP A 264 1.22 14.53 23.57
C ASP A 264 0.91 13.63 24.76
N LYS A 265 0.86 14.15 25.99
CA LYS A 265 0.61 13.37 27.22
C LYS A 265 -0.72 12.63 27.23
N GLU A 266 -1.67 13.02 26.38
CA GLU A 266 -2.95 12.32 26.19
C GLU A 266 -2.85 11.18 25.16
N PHE A 267 -1.86 11.22 24.27
CA PHE A 267 -1.56 10.17 23.30
C PHE A 267 -0.57 9.14 23.87
N THR A 268 -1.07 8.33 24.79
CA THR A 268 -0.33 7.18 25.36
C THR A 268 -0.84 5.85 24.83
N LEU A 269 -0.03 4.79 24.91
CA LEU A 269 -0.50 3.44 24.52
C LEU A 269 -1.74 3.01 25.31
N LYS A 270 -1.75 3.31 26.61
CA LYS A 270 -2.87 2.98 27.49
C LYS A 270 -4.15 3.70 27.05
N GLN A 271 -4.06 5.01 26.79
CA GLN A 271 -5.22 5.81 26.40
C GLN A 271 -5.71 5.44 25.01
N LEU A 272 -4.80 5.20 24.06
CA LEU A 272 -5.14 4.68 22.72
C LEU A 272 -5.95 3.40 22.81
N THR A 273 -5.49 2.44 23.62
CA THR A 273 -6.16 1.15 23.84
C THR A 273 -7.56 1.33 24.43
N GLN A 274 -7.67 2.13 25.48
CA GLN A 274 -8.94 2.37 26.18
C GLN A 274 -9.97 3.03 25.26
N ASN A 275 -9.55 4.03 24.48
CA ASN A 275 -10.42 4.76 23.57
C ASN A 275 -10.91 3.89 22.42
N LEU A 276 -10.03 3.11 21.81
CA LEU A 276 -10.38 2.19 20.72
C LEU A 276 -11.36 1.09 21.17
N ASN A 277 -11.32 0.69 22.44
CA ASN A 277 -12.26 -0.28 23.00
C ASN A 277 -13.60 0.35 23.40
N LYS A 278 -13.62 1.65 23.72
CA LYS A 278 -14.81 2.35 24.21
C LYS A 278 -15.67 2.91 23.08
N THR A 279 -15.05 3.39 22.01
CA THR A 279 -15.73 4.08 20.91
C THR A 279 -15.47 3.36 19.59
N PRO A 280 -16.52 3.09 18.78
CA PRO A 280 -16.36 2.51 17.45
C PRO A 280 -15.93 3.60 16.44
N TYR A 281 -14.64 3.94 16.41
CA TYR A 281 -14.11 4.88 15.42
C TYR A 281 -14.00 4.24 14.03
N GLN A 282 -14.51 4.93 13.00
CA GLN A 282 -14.32 4.52 11.60
C GLN A 282 -12.97 5.02 11.06
N ILE A 283 -12.47 6.14 11.59
CA ILE A 283 -11.18 6.69 11.20
C ILE A 283 -10.29 6.81 12.43
N VAL A 284 -9.06 6.30 12.32
CA VAL A 284 -8.00 6.52 13.29
C VAL A 284 -6.88 7.26 12.58
N HIS A 285 -6.57 8.46 13.05
CA HIS A 285 -5.47 9.27 12.56
C HIS A 285 -4.38 9.33 13.62
N ILE A 286 -3.13 9.10 13.21
CA ILE A 286 -1.96 9.17 14.08
C ILE A 286 -0.90 10.04 13.38
N ALA A 287 -0.62 11.21 13.96
CA ALA A 287 0.44 12.12 13.56
C ALA A 287 1.58 12.07 14.58
N SER A 288 2.70 11.46 14.22
CA SER A 288 3.80 11.13 15.14
C SER A 288 5.07 10.76 14.36
N HIS A 289 6.07 10.20 15.02
CA HIS A 289 7.14 9.44 14.36
C HIS A 289 6.70 7.99 14.13
N GLY A 290 7.16 7.42 13.02
CA GLY A 290 7.01 5.99 12.74
C GLY A 290 8.30 5.46 12.14
N GLN A 291 8.65 4.22 12.44
CA GLN A 291 9.79 3.52 11.88
C GLN A 291 9.30 2.22 11.25
N PHE A 292 9.60 2.03 9.96
CA PHE A 292 9.31 0.82 9.21
C PHE A 292 10.59 0.15 8.77
N ASP A 293 10.79 -1.07 9.24
CA ASP A 293 12.02 -1.84 9.08
C ASP A 293 11.74 -3.16 8.37
N ASN A 294 12.76 -3.79 7.80
CA ASN A 294 12.60 -5.09 7.16
C ASN A 294 12.29 -6.21 8.16
N ASN A 295 12.66 -6.04 9.42
CA ASN A 295 12.23 -6.87 10.52
C ASN A 295 10.97 -6.26 11.16
N PRO A 296 9.81 -6.95 11.09
CA PRO A 296 8.57 -6.47 11.69
C PRO A 296 8.68 -6.11 13.18
N LYS A 297 9.61 -6.72 13.93
CA LYS A 297 9.83 -6.45 15.36
C LYS A 297 10.40 -5.06 15.65
N ASN A 298 11.11 -4.47 14.67
CA ASN A 298 11.69 -3.13 14.76
C ASN A 298 10.73 -2.06 14.24
N THR A 299 9.55 -2.45 13.74
CA THR A 299 8.57 -1.53 13.20
C THR A 299 7.65 -1.01 14.30
N PHE A 300 7.54 0.31 14.42
CA PHE A 300 6.71 0.95 15.45
C PHE A 300 6.20 2.33 15.04
N ILE A 301 5.15 2.78 15.72
CA ILE A 301 4.70 4.17 15.77
C ILE A 301 4.97 4.69 17.19
N LEU A 302 5.49 5.90 17.32
CA LEU A 302 5.82 6.47 18.62
C LEU A 302 4.54 6.99 19.30
N THR A 303 4.30 6.61 20.55
CA THR A 303 3.37 7.31 21.46
C THR A 303 4.17 8.14 22.43
N TYR A 304 3.52 8.96 23.25
CA TYR A 304 4.24 9.79 24.22
C TYR A 304 5.09 8.96 25.20
N ASP A 305 4.55 7.82 25.65
CA ASP A 305 5.09 6.98 26.72
C ASP A 305 5.84 5.72 26.28
N ASP A 306 5.62 5.22 25.06
CA ASP A 306 6.20 3.96 24.58
C ASP A 306 6.13 3.86 23.03
N LYS A 307 6.45 2.69 22.48
CA LYS A 307 6.37 2.35 21.06
C LYS A 307 5.18 1.43 20.78
N LEU A 308 4.33 1.83 19.86
CA LEU A 308 3.24 1.02 19.30
C LEU A 308 3.79 0.11 18.20
N THR A 309 4.14 -1.13 18.56
CA THR A 309 4.58 -2.15 17.59
C THR A 309 3.43 -2.65 16.73
N MET A 310 3.74 -3.27 15.59
CA MET A 310 2.72 -3.80 14.67
C MET A 310 1.85 -4.89 15.29
N ASP A 311 2.42 -5.77 16.12
CA ASP A 311 1.65 -6.81 16.81
C ASP A 311 0.72 -6.21 17.88
N ARG A 312 1.11 -5.09 18.50
CA ARG A 312 0.22 -4.35 19.40
C ARG A 312 -0.89 -3.68 18.61
N LEU A 313 -0.55 -2.99 17.52
CA LEU A 313 -1.52 -2.34 16.62
C LEU A 313 -2.55 -3.34 16.08
N GLU A 314 -2.11 -4.52 15.63
CA GLU A 314 -2.98 -5.64 15.24
C GLU A 314 -3.94 -6.02 16.37
N LYS A 315 -3.44 -6.27 17.58
CA LYS A 315 -4.30 -6.64 18.72
C LYS A 315 -5.31 -5.54 19.08
N LEU A 316 -4.89 -4.28 18.96
CA LEU A 316 -5.77 -3.15 19.25
C LEU A 316 -6.87 -3.03 18.23
N ILE A 317 -6.57 -3.15 16.94
CA ILE A 317 -7.53 -2.93 15.87
C ILE A 317 -8.39 -4.18 15.59
N SER A 318 -7.77 -5.36 15.55
CA SER A 318 -8.43 -6.65 15.27
C SER A 318 -9.24 -7.21 16.46
N SER A 319 -9.44 -6.45 17.53
CA SER A 319 -10.42 -6.81 18.56
C SER A 319 -11.79 -6.98 17.89
N LYS A 320 -12.59 -7.97 18.31
CA LYS A 320 -13.92 -8.24 17.72
C LYS A 320 -14.83 -7.02 17.93
N ARG A 321 -14.79 -6.08 17.00
CA ARG A 321 -15.65 -4.90 16.97
C ARG A 321 -16.76 -5.16 15.97
N ASP A 322 -17.96 -4.71 16.32
CA ASP A 322 -19.08 -4.68 15.37
C ASP A 322 -18.83 -3.67 14.23
N HIS A 323 -17.90 -2.73 14.42
CA HIS A 323 -17.54 -1.70 13.45
C HIS A 323 -16.01 -1.67 13.26
N PRO A 324 -15.50 -2.10 12.09
CA PRO A 324 -14.07 -2.05 11.81
C PRO A 324 -13.58 -0.61 11.61
N VAL A 325 -12.29 -0.40 11.81
CA VAL A 325 -11.63 0.86 11.41
C VAL A 325 -11.50 0.84 9.88
N GLU A 326 -12.15 1.78 9.22
CA GLU A 326 -12.19 1.86 7.76
C GLU A 326 -10.96 2.56 7.17
N LEU A 327 -10.37 3.48 7.94
CA LEU A 327 -9.18 4.21 7.53
C LEU A 327 -8.25 4.44 8.72
N LEU A 328 -7.06 3.86 8.65
CA LEU A 328 -5.93 4.19 9.50
C LEU A 328 -5.01 5.15 8.74
N THR A 329 -4.89 6.38 9.21
CA THR A 329 -3.95 7.36 8.65
C THR A 329 -2.72 7.45 9.54
N LEU A 330 -1.57 7.10 8.97
CA LEU A 330 -0.26 7.21 9.59
C LEU A 330 0.45 8.43 9.00
N SER A 331 0.19 9.58 9.61
CA SER A 331 0.90 10.83 9.35
C SER A 331 2.25 10.83 10.10
N ALA A 332 2.98 9.73 9.91
CA ALA A 332 4.07 9.35 10.77
C ALA A 332 4.95 8.32 10.08
N CYS A 333 5.93 8.73 9.27
CA CYS A 333 6.92 7.77 8.79
C CYS A 333 8.29 8.41 8.60
N GLN A 334 9.29 7.80 9.21
CA GLN A 334 10.61 7.56 8.66
C GLN A 334 10.62 6.10 8.19
N THR A 335 10.84 5.86 6.91
CA THR A 335 10.96 4.49 6.38
C THR A 335 12.43 4.13 6.24
N ALA A 336 12.84 2.95 6.70
CA ALA A 336 14.21 2.49 6.51
C ALA A 336 14.51 2.31 5.01
N LEU A 337 15.38 3.19 4.50
CA LEU A 337 16.32 3.03 3.36
C LEU A 337 15.88 2.14 2.17
N GLY A 338 14.67 2.33 1.64
CA GLY A 338 14.28 1.72 0.36
C GLY A 338 14.30 0.19 0.34
N ASP A 339 14.00 -0.44 1.47
CA ASP A 339 13.87 -1.89 1.59
C ASP A 339 12.48 -2.38 1.14
N GLU A 340 12.46 -3.35 0.23
CA GLU A 340 11.24 -3.94 -0.34
C GLU A 340 10.36 -4.62 0.71
N ARG A 341 10.98 -5.24 1.73
CA ARG A 341 10.28 -5.87 2.86
C ARG A 341 9.76 -4.83 3.86
N ALA A 342 10.41 -3.68 4.01
CA ALA A 342 9.85 -2.60 4.82
C ALA A 342 8.57 -2.04 4.18
N ALA A 343 8.52 -1.95 2.84
CA ALA A 343 7.29 -1.59 2.12
C ALA A 343 6.20 -2.67 2.25
N LEU A 344 6.58 -3.95 2.32
CA LEU A 344 5.66 -5.04 2.67
C LEU A 344 5.14 -4.93 4.11
N GLY A 345 6.00 -4.51 5.05
CA GLY A 345 5.64 -4.20 6.44
C GLY A 345 4.56 -3.13 6.53
N LEU A 346 4.71 -2.03 5.78
CA LEU A 346 3.69 -0.99 5.66
C LEU A 346 2.39 -1.52 5.05
N ALA A 347 2.51 -2.27 3.95
CA ALA A 347 1.35 -2.81 3.25
C ALA A 347 0.54 -3.81 4.09
N GLY A 348 1.22 -4.58 4.94
CA GLY A 348 0.54 -5.51 5.83
C GLY A 348 0.15 -4.96 7.19
N ILE A 349 0.36 -3.67 7.47
CA ILE A 349 -0.42 -3.00 8.53
C ILE A 349 -1.90 -3.12 8.22
N ALA A 350 -2.29 -2.82 6.97
CA ALA A 350 -3.68 -2.88 6.55
C ALA A 350 -4.27 -4.28 6.82
N ILE A 351 -3.53 -5.30 6.40
CA ILE A 351 -3.91 -6.71 6.54
C ILE A 351 -3.93 -7.14 8.02
N LYS A 352 -2.85 -6.91 8.76
CA LYS A 352 -2.72 -7.36 10.16
C LYS A 352 -3.68 -6.62 11.08
N ALA A 353 -3.83 -5.32 10.91
CA ALA A 353 -4.76 -4.51 11.69
C ALA A 353 -6.22 -4.78 11.30
N GLY A 354 -6.49 -5.41 10.16
CA GLY A 354 -7.84 -5.63 9.68
C GLY A 354 -8.57 -4.33 9.36
N VAL A 355 -7.83 -3.29 8.96
CA VAL A 355 -8.45 -2.02 8.53
C VAL A 355 -8.80 -2.06 7.06
N GLY A 356 -9.86 -1.35 6.68
CA GLY A 356 -10.26 -1.23 5.27
C GLY A 356 -9.15 -0.62 4.41
N SER A 357 -8.53 0.45 4.91
CA SER A 357 -7.47 1.18 4.21
C SER A 357 -6.41 1.73 5.17
N VAL A 358 -5.18 1.86 4.69
CA VAL A 358 -4.11 2.61 5.35
C VAL A 358 -3.64 3.74 4.43
N LEU A 359 -3.60 4.96 4.95
CA LEU A 359 -2.89 6.08 4.32
C LEU A 359 -1.55 6.26 5.05
N ALA A 360 -0.44 6.10 4.34
CA ALA A 360 0.89 6.23 4.93
C ALA A 360 1.94 6.66 3.90
N SER A 361 3.14 6.99 4.34
CA SER A 361 4.21 7.50 3.47
C SER A 361 5.34 6.50 3.24
N LEU A 362 5.89 6.51 2.02
CA LEU A 362 7.00 5.65 1.59
C LEU A 362 8.35 6.03 2.21
N TRP A 363 8.52 7.27 2.68
CA TRP A 363 9.78 7.79 3.22
C TRP A 363 9.52 8.96 4.19
N ALA A 364 10.59 9.48 4.80
CA ALA A 364 10.54 10.64 5.68
C ALA A 364 10.01 11.90 5.00
N VAL A 365 8.83 12.34 5.43
CA VAL A 365 8.13 13.52 4.91
C VAL A 365 8.43 14.77 5.74
N ASN A 366 8.19 15.94 5.15
CA ASN A 366 8.33 17.21 5.86
C ASN A 366 7.04 17.52 6.63
N ASP A 367 7.18 17.77 7.93
CA ASP A 367 6.11 18.07 8.89
C ASP A 367 5.07 19.08 8.36
N GLU A 368 5.51 20.25 7.88
CA GLU A 368 4.60 21.29 7.37
C GLU A 368 3.83 20.85 6.10
N SER A 369 4.51 20.20 5.14
CA SER A 369 3.84 19.68 3.94
C SER A 369 2.85 18.56 4.28
N THR A 370 3.15 17.75 5.29
CA THR A 370 2.30 16.65 5.75
C THR A 370 1.01 17.21 6.33
N ALA A 371 1.09 18.20 7.22
CA ALA A 371 -0.10 18.84 7.80
C ALA A 371 -1.04 19.39 6.72
N LYS A 372 -0.49 19.99 5.65
CA LYS A 372 -1.24 20.47 4.49
C LYS A 372 -1.87 19.34 3.68
N ILE A 373 -1.14 18.27 3.43
CA ILE A 373 -1.67 17.09 2.71
C ILE A 373 -2.81 16.46 3.50
N MET A 374 -2.65 16.29 4.80
CA MET A 374 -3.67 15.65 5.64
C MET A 374 -4.92 16.52 5.74
N GLN A 375 -4.77 17.83 5.96
CA GLN A 375 -5.90 18.77 5.90
C GLN A 375 -6.63 18.69 4.56
N ALA A 376 -5.90 18.76 3.43
CA ALA A 376 -6.50 18.70 2.10
C ALA A 376 -7.17 17.34 1.84
N PHE A 377 -6.53 16.24 2.23
CA PHE A 377 -7.05 14.89 2.10
C PHE A 377 -8.38 14.74 2.83
N TYR A 378 -8.46 15.12 4.10
CA TYR A 378 -9.71 15.03 4.87
C TYR A 378 -10.78 15.99 4.34
N THR A 379 -10.40 17.19 3.90
CA THR A 379 -11.33 18.14 3.27
C THR A 379 -11.98 17.52 2.02
N HIS A 380 -11.18 16.86 1.19
CA HIS A 380 -11.65 16.17 0.00
C HIS A 380 -12.39 14.87 0.31
N LEU A 381 -12.00 14.13 1.35
CA LEU A 381 -12.66 12.89 1.76
C LEU A 381 -14.10 13.10 2.23
N ARG A 382 -14.38 14.28 2.82
CA ARG A 382 -15.74 14.69 3.23
C ARG A 382 -16.67 14.97 2.05
N LYS A 383 -16.16 15.11 0.82
CA LYS A 383 -17.00 15.29 -0.37
C LYS A 383 -17.74 13.98 -0.70
N PRO A 384 -19.07 14.00 -0.91
CA PRO A 384 -19.85 12.79 -1.17
C PRO A 384 -19.37 11.99 -2.38
N GLU A 385 -18.95 12.68 -3.44
CA GLU A 385 -18.56 12.09 -4.73
C GLU A 385 -17.12 11.58 -4.80
N PHE A 386 -16.31 11.82 -3.76
CA PHE A 386 -14.90 11.43 -3.75
C PHE A 386 -14.68 10.11 -3.01
N SER A 387 -13.97 9.20 -3.67
CA SER A 387 -13.34 8.06 -3.04
C SER A 387 -12.13 8.47 -2.20
N LYS A 388 -11.64 7.58 -1.34
CA LYS A 388 -10.35 7.78 -0.64
C LYS A 388 -9.21 8.05 -1.63
N ALA A 389 -9.12 7.29 -2.72
CA ALA A 389 -8.08 7.49 -3.74
C ALA A 389 -8.21 8.84 -4.43
N LYS A 390 -9.44 9.28 -4.73
CA LYS A 390 -9.69 10.60 -5.33
C LYS A 390 -9.34 11.72 -4.35
N ALA A 391 -9.67 11.56 -3.07
CA ALA A 391 -9.32 12.53 -2.04
C ALA A 391 -7.81 12.71 -1.90
N LEU A 392 -7.05 11.62 -1.91
CA LEU A 392 -5.58 11.67 -1.90
C LEU A 392 -5.02 12.32 -3.15
N GLN A 393 -5.56 11.97 -4.32
CA GLN A 393 -5.17 12.59 -5.59
C GLN A 393 -5.29 14.12 -5.54
N GLN A 394 -6.43 14.63 -5.10
CA GLN A 394 -6.67 16.07 -5.02
C GLN A 394 -5.79 16.76 -3.98
N ALA A 395 -5.56 16.12 -2.84
CA ALA A 395 -4.63 16.63 -1.83
C ALA A 395 -3.19 16.74 -2.35
N GLN A 396 -2.72 15.71 -3.06
CA GLN A 396 -1.39 15.69 -3.68
C GLN A 396 -1.25 16.78 -4.75
N ILE A 397 -2.25 16.93 -5.63
CA ILE A 397 -2.26 17.99 -6.66
C ILE A 397 -2.26 19.38 -6.02
N GLN A 398 -3.09 19.59 -4.98
CA GLN A 398 -3.17 20.87 -4.28
C GLN A 398 -1.82 21.26 -3.70
N VAL A 399 -1.16 20.37 -2.95
CA VAL A 399 0.15 20.67 -2.35
C VAL A 399 1.25 20.78 -3.41
N ALA A 400 1.20 19.98 -4.49
CA ALA A 400 2.13 20.09 -5.61
C ALA A 400 2.06 21.45 -6.34
N SER A 401 0.91 22.14 -6.26
CA SER A 401 0.73 23.48 -6.85
C SER A 401 1.38 24.60 -6.02
N GLU A 402 1.66 24.36 -4.74
CA GLU A 402 2.33 25.33 -3.88
C GLU A 402 3.82 25.45 -4.23
N GLN A 403 4.31 26.67 -4.47
CA GLN A 403 5.70 26.89 -4.91
C GLN A 403 6.73 26.25 -3.96
N LYS A 404 6.47 26.30 -2.65
CA LYS A 404 7.31 25.72 -1.59
C LYS A 404 7.36 24.19 -1.64
N PHE A 405 6.27 23.53 -2.08
CA PHE A 405 6.11 22.08 -2.02
C PHE A 405 5.99 21.42 -3.40
N ARG A 406 6.33 22.14 -4.47
CA ARG A 406 6.29 21.65 -5.86
C ARG A 406 7.04 20.33 -6.09
N HIS A 407 8.09 20.07 -5.32
CA HIS A 407 8.92 18.88 -5.48
C HIS A 407 8.17 17.60 -5.03
N PRO A 408 8.16 16.51 -5.81
CA PRO A 408 7.43 15.28 -5.46
C PRO A 408 7.78 14.65 -4.10
N ALA A 409 8.99 14.89 -3.58
CA ALA A 409 9.39 14.50 -2.23
C ALA A 409 8.39 14.88 -1.13
N TYR A 410 7.64 15.97 -1.31
CA TYR A 410 6.69 16.48 -0.34
C TYR A 410 5.32 15.79 -0.38
N TRP A 411 4.89 15.30 -1.56
CA TRP A 411 3.51 14.84 -1.75
C TRP A 411 3.39 13.42 -2.34
N ALA A 412 4.34 12.98 -3.15
CA ALA A 412 4.30 11.67 -3.80
C ALA A 412 4.65 10.51 -2.86
N ALA A 413 5.07 10.81 -1.64
CA ALA A 413 5.40 9.83 -0.61
C ALA A 413 4.16 9.06 -0.15
N PHE A 414 3.00 9.73 -0.11
CA PHE A 414 1.78 9.16 0.46
C PHE A 414 1.11 8.18 -0.51
N LEU A 415 0.79 7.01 0.03
CA LEU A 415 0.09 5.92 -0.64
C LEU A 415 -1.20 5.62 0.11
N LEU A 416 -2.26 5.35 -0.65
CA LEU A 416 -3.45 4.70 -0.13
C LEU A 416 -3.33 3.19 -0.37
N ILE A 417 -3.32 2.43 0.71
CA ILE A 417 -3.14 0.98 0.72
C ILE A 417 -4.47 0.30 1.09
N GLY A 418 -4.89 -0.70 0.32
CA GLY A 418 -6.10 -1.47 0.59
C GLY A 418 -7.32 -0.93 -0.16
N ASN A 419 -8.46 -0.80 0.52
CA ASN A 419 -9.70 -0.31 -0.07
C ASN A 419 -9.53 1.14 -0.56
N TRP A 420 -9.73 1.39 -1.85
CA TRP A 420 -9.54 2.71 -2.46
C TRP A 420 -10.80 3.58 -2.51
N LEU A 421 -11.97 2.98 -2.23
CA LEU A 421 -13.28 3.64 -2.25
C LEU A 421 -13.52 4.47 -1.00
#